data_AF-A0A2N9MAV0-F1
#
_entry.id   AF-A0A2N9MAV0-F1
#
_cell.length_a   1.000
_cell.length_b   1.000
_cell.length_c   1.000
_cell.angle_alpha   90.00
_cell.angle_beta   90.00
_cell.angle_gamma   90.00
#
_symmetry.space_group_name_H-M   'P 1'
#
loop_
_entity.id
_entity.type
_entity.pdbx_description
1 polymer ?
#
loop_
_entity_poly.entity_id
_entity_poly.type
_entity_poly.pdbx_seq_one_letter_code
_entity_poly.pdbx_strand_id
1 'polypeptide(L)'
;MAAVSYIRSLNPQEKALTLASARALEVTGDRIRHARGEPGNWLTYWGDYGGQHYSPLNQITAANVRQLQAQWALQLPVRRALRARCSRAMHSPAACLGNMSGNKRP
;
A
#
# COMPACT_ATOMS: atom_id res chain seq x y z
N MET A 1 -5.88 6.02 24.43
CA MET A 1 -5.37 5.78 25.80
C MET A 1 -4.85 4.34 26.04
N ALA A 2 -5.13 3.34 25.19
CA ALA A 2 -4.66 1.96 25.41
C ALA A 2 -3.19 1.69 24.99
N ALA A 3 -2.67 2.43 24.00
CA ALA A 3 -1.32 2.19 23.49
C ALA A 3 -0.23 2.59 24.50
N VAL A 4 -0.39 3.70 25.21
CA VAL A 4 0.60 4.20 26.17
C VAL A 4 0.67 3.32 27.42
N SER A 5 -0.47 2.82 27.92
CA SER A 5 -0.50 1.89 29.06
C SER A 5 0.13 0.55 28.71
N TYR A 6 -0.13 0.03 27.50
CA TYR A 6 0.49 -1.20 27.00
C TYR A 6 2.01 -1.11 26.87
N ILE A 7 2.54 -0.01 26.31
CA ILE A 7 3.99 0.21 26.21
C ILE A 7 4.65 0.25 27.60
N ARG A 8 3.96 0.85 28.58
CA ARG A 8 4.50 0.97 29.95
C ARG A 8 4.60 -0.40 30.64
N SER A 9 3.69 -1.33 30.37
CA SER A 9 3.67 -2.69 30.93
C SER A 9 4.68 -3.67 30.30
N LEU A 10 5.31 -3.32 29.18
CA LEU A 10 6.28 -4.21 28.51
C LEU A 10 7.50 -4.52 29.40
N ASN A 11 7.98 -5.76 29.30
CA ASN A 11 9.21 -6.18 29.94
C ASN A 11 10.45 -5.52 29.27
N PRO A 12 11.65 -5.54 29.89
CA PRO A 12 12.82 -4.86 29.34
C PRO A 12 13.26 -5.33 27.94
N GLN A 13 13.11 -6.63 27.65
CA GLN A 13 13.46 -7.18 26.34
C GLN A 13 12.48 -6.69 25.27
N GLU A 14 11.18 -6.75 25.54
CA GLU A 14 10.12 -6.26 24.67
C GLU A 14 10.24 -4.75 24.42
N LYS A 15 10.60 -3.96 25.43
CA LYS A 15 10.90 -2.54 25.27
C LYS A 15 12.07 -2.33 24.32
N ALA A 16 13.16 -3.08 24.46
CA ALA A 16 14.32 -2.99 23.59
C ALA A 16 13.97 -3.33 22.13
N LEU A 17 13.19 -4.40 21.91
CA LEU A 17 12.67 -4.78 20.59
C LEU A 17 11.81 -3.68 19.97
N THR A 18 10.94 -3.04 20.77
CA THR A 18 10.08 -1.94 20.33
C THR A 18 10.88 -0.69 19.93
N LEU A 19 11.87 -0.29 20.73
CA LEU A 19 12.76 0.83 20.40
C LEU A 19 13.64 0.53 19.18
N ALA A 20 14.15 -0.69 19.05
CA ALA A 20 14.96 -1.10 17.90
C ALA A 20 14.14 -1.04 16.61
N SER A 21 12.89 -1.52 16.64
CA SER A 21 11.96 -1.45 15.52
C SER A 21 11.62 0.00 15.16
N ALA A 22 11.42 0.87 16.15
CA ALA A 22 11.17 2.29 15.93
C ALA A 22 12.37 3.00 15.26
N ARG A 23 13.61 2.69 15.66
CA ARG A 23 14.82 3.20 15.00
C ARG A 23 14.97 2.70 13.57
N ALA A 24 14.57 1.47 13.28
CA ALA A 24 14.58 0.93 11.91
C ALA A 24 13.55 1.61 10.99
N LEU A 25 12.51 2.24 11.54
CA LEU A 25 11.53 3.05 10.80
C LEU A 25 11.98 4.50 10.61
N GLU A 26 12.98 4.96 11.37
CA GLU A 26 13.49 6.32 11.27
C GLU A 26 14.33 6.48 10.00
N VAL A 27 13.91 7.38 9.11
CA VAL A 27 14.61 7.67 7.86
C VAL A 27 15.36 8.99 8.02
N THR A 28 16.65 8.91 8.35
CA THR A 28 17.54 10.07 8.45
C THR A 28 18.32 10.29 7.15
N GLY A 29 18.82 11.51 6.93
CA GLY A 29 19.66 11.82 5.76
C GLY A 29 20.92 10.96 5.69
N ASP A 30 21.56 10.71 6.83
CA ASP A 30 22.72 9.80 6.92
C ASP A 30 22.39 8.36 6.54
N ARG A 31 21.21 7.87 6.95
CA ARG A 31 20.77 6.53 6.57
C ARG A 31 20.55 6.42 5.06
N ILE A 32 19.95 7.44 4.45
CA ILE A 32 19.79 7.49 2.99
C ILE A 32 21.14 7.52 2.27
N ARG A 33 22.13 8.28 2.79
CA ARG A 33 23.52 8.27 2.25
C ARG A 33 24.12 6.86 2.22
N HIS A 34 23.79 6.04 3.20
CA HIS A 34 24.27 4.67 3.34
C HIS A 34 23.24 3.61 2.93
N ALA A 35 22.19 3.98 2.16
CA ALA A 35 21.08 3.08 1.81
C ALA A 35 21.55 1.78 1.11
N ARG A 36 22.68 1.82 0.38
CA ARG A 36 23.29 0.63 -0.25
C ARG A 36 23.69 -0.46 0.74
N GLY A 37 23.96 -0.11 1.99
CA GLY A 37 24.24 -1.08 3.07
C GLY A 37 23.01 -1.83 3.56
N GLU A 38 21.80 -1.38 3.19
CA GLU A 38 20.52 -1.98 3.57
C GLU A 38 19.72 -2.39 2.32
N PRO A 39 20.19 -3.37 1.53
CA PRO A 39 19.61 -3.66 0.21
C PRO A 39 18.17 -4.20 0.24
N GLY A 40 17.68 -4.62 1.41
CA GLY A 40 16.29 -5.00 1.64
C GLY A 40 15.33 -3.81 1.79
N ASN A 41 15.83 -2.60 2.00
CA ASN A 41 15.03 -1.40 2.26
C ASN A 41 15.10 -0.42 1.09
N TRP A 42 13.94 0.08 0.67
CA TRP A 42 13.82 1.08 -0.38
C TRP A 42 13.43 2.44 0.23
N LEU A 43 14.44 3.22 0.63
CA LEU A 43 14.25 4.40 1.50
C LEU A 43 13.88 5.69 0.75
N THR A 44 14.15 5.75 -0.55
CA THR A 44 13.81 6.89 -1.41
C THR A 44 13.12 6.39 -2.67
N TYR A 45 12.46 7.27 -3.43
CA TYR A 45 11.81 6.88 -4.69
C TYR A 45 12.76 6.13 -5.65
N TRP A 46 14.04 6.51 -5.70
CA TRP A 46 15.05 5.91 -6.59
C TRP A 46 16.01 4.94 -5.88
N GLY A 47 15.71 4.54 -4.64
CA GLY A 47 16.55 3.66 -3.81
C GLY A 47 17.59 4.42 -2.98
N ASP A 48 18.50 5.15 -3.64
CA ASP A 48 19.54 5.97 -3.01
C ASP A 48 19.64 7.36 -3.70
N TYR A 49 20.58 8.21 -3.26
CA TYR A 49 20.84 9.50 -3.93
C TYR A 49 21.47 9.37 -5.33
N GLY A 50 22.07 8.22 -5.65
CA GLY A 50 22.63 7.94 -6.96
C GLY A 50 21.57 7.57 -8.01
N GLY A 51 20.36 7.21 -7.57
CA GLY A 51 19.17 7.12 -8.40
C GLY A 51 19.20 6.04 -9.48
N GLN A 52 19.92 4.94 -9.26
CA GLN A 52 20.18 3.93 -10.29
C GLN A 52 19.03 2.94 -10.50
N HIS A 53 17.98 2.96 -9.65
CA HIS A 53 16.92 1.94 -9.61
C HIS A 53 17.43 0.50 -9.53
N TYR A 54 18.61 0.30 -8.95
CA TYR A 54 19.26 -1.00 -8.89
C TYR A 54 19.22 -1.57 -7.47
N SER A 55 18.85 -2.84 -7.34
CA SER A 55 18.95 -3.60 -6.09
C SER A 55 20.00 -4.71 -6.24
N PRO A 56 20.92 -4.89 -5.27
CA PRO A 56 21.89 -5.97 -5.29
C PRO A 56 21.33 -7.31 -4.76
N LEU A 57 20.04 -7.36 -4.38
CA LEU A 57 19.40 -8.61 -3.95
C LEU A 57 19.34 -9.62 -5.09
N ASN A 58 19.71 -10.87 -4.81
CA ASN A 58 19.81 -11.94 -5.79
C ASN A 58 18.91 -13.16 -5.49
N GLN A 59 17.95 -13.02 -4.58
CA GLN A 59 17.00 -14.10 -4.27
C GLN A 59 16.13 -14.46 -5.48
N ILE A 60 15.78 -13.46 -6.29
CA ILE A 60 15.09 -13.62 -7.57
C ILE A 60 16.12 -13.41 -8.67
N THR A 61 16.23 -14.39 -9.56
CA THR A 61 17.21 -14.44 -10.66
C THR A 61 16.50 -14.82 -11.96
N ALA A 62 17.16 -14.63 -13.10
CA ALA A 62 16.65 -15.09 -14.40
C ALA A 62 16.35 -16.61 -14.41
N ALA A 63 17.04 -17.39 -13.58
CA ALA A 63 16.86 -18.82 -13.48
C ALA A 63 15.62 -19.24 -12.66
N ASN A 64 15.07 -18.39 -11.78
CA ASN A 64 13.93 -18.75 -10.93
C ASN A 64 12.72 -17.80 -11.05
N VAL A 65 12.82 -16.70 -11.79
CA VAL A 65 11.73 -15.72 -11.99
C VAL A 65 10.42 -16.36 -12.46
N ARG A 66 10.50 -17.47 -13.19
CA ARG A 66 9.33 -18.26 -13.63
C ARG A 66 8.51 -18.89 -12.50
N GLN A 67 9.06 -18.96 -11.29
CA GLN A 67 8.43 -19.57 -10.12
C GLN A 67 7.68 -18.55 -9.25
N LEU A 68 7.72 -17.25 -9.60
CA LEU A 68 7.06 -16.21 -8.82
C LEU A 68 5.54 -16.41 -8.80
N GLN A 69 4.97 -16.27 -7.61
CA GLN A 69 3.53 -16.35 -7.37
C GLN A 69 3.09 -15.16 -6.54
N ALA A 70 1.87 -14.67 -6.79
CA ALA A 70 1.28 -13.58 -6.02
C ALA A 70 1.13 -14.01 -4.56
N GLN A 71 1.73 -13.25 -3.64
CA GLN A 71 1.64 -13.50 -2.19
C GLN A 71 0.42 -12.80 -1.57
N TRP A 72 0.11 -11.60 -2.03
CA TRP A 72 -1.02 -10.80 -1.56
C TRP A 72 -1.39 -9.74 -2.60
N ALA A 73 -2.60 -9.21 -2.49
CA ALA A 73 -3.07 -8.08 -3.28
C ALA A 73 -3.90 -7.14 -2.39
N LEU A 74 -3.76 -5.82 -2.61
CA LEU A 74 -4.50 -4.79 -1.88
C LEU A 74 -5.32 -3.95 -2.86
N GLN A 75 -6.64 -3.91 -2.68
CA GLN A 75 -7.49 -3.03 -3.46
C GLN A 75 -7.53 -1.65 -2.81
N LEU A 76 -6.91 -0.67 -3.48
CA LEU A 76 -6.97 0.72 -3.03
C LEU A 76 -8.38 1.27 -3.31
N PRO A 77 -9.02 1.93 -2.32
CA PRO A 77 -10.30 2.57 -2.52
C PRO A 77 -10.13 3.80 -3.42
N VAL A 78 -10.22 3.61 -4.74
CA VAL A 78 -10.41 4.72 -5.66
C VAL A 78 -11.86 5.18 -5.52
N ARG A 79 -12.09 6.35 -4.93
CA ARG A 79 -13.43 6.94 -4.88
C ARG A 79 -13.89 7.21 -6.33
N ARG A 80 -14.65 6.28 -6.91
CA ARG A 80 -15.48 6.56 -8.08
C ARG A 80 -16.62 7.45 -7.61
N ALA A 81 -16.37 8.76 -7.51
CA ALA A 81 -17.40 9.75 -7.27
C ALA A 81 -18.26 9.97 -8.53
N LEU A 82 -18.84 8.91 -9.08
CA LEU A 82 -19.92 9.04 -10.05
C LEU A 82 -21.23 8.98 -9.27
N ARG A 83 -21.62 10.14 -8.76
CA ARG A 83 -22.86 10.32 -8.03
C ARG A 83 -24.00 10.41 -9.04
N ALA A 84 -24.64 9.29 -9.37
CA ALA A 84 -26.00 9.34 -9.92
C ALA A 84 -26.94 9.74 -8.76
N ARG A 85 -27.16 11.04 -8.57
CA ARG A 85 -28.30 11.51 -7.78
C ARG A 85 -29.56 11.28 -8.60
N CYS A 86 -30.17 10.11 -8.45
CA CYS A 86 -31.61 10.06 -8.65
C CYS A 86 -32.21 10.71 -7.40
N SER A 87 -32.61 11.99 -7.52
CA SER A 87 -33.17 12.73 -6.40
C SER A 87 -34.46 12.04 -5.96
N ARG A 88 -34.50 11.61 -4.70
CA ARG A 88 -35.67 11.03 -4.06
C ARG A 88 -36.74 12.12 -3.93
N ALA A 89 -37.54 12.31 -4.97
CA ALA A 89 -38.89 12.82 -4.83
C ALA A 89 -39.82 11.60 -4.83
N MET A 90 -39.96 10.98 -3.65
CA MET A 90 -41.10 10.10 -3.38
C MET A 90 -42.35 10.97 -3.52
N HIS A 91 -43.09 10.84 -4.63
CA HIS A 91 -44.55 11.01 -4.76
C HIS A 91 -45.03 10.65 -6.19
N SER A 92 -44.65 9.48 -6.74
CA SER A 92 -45.44 8.79 -7.79
C SER A 92 -44.80 7.46 -8.23
N PRO A 93 -45.51 6.32 -8.32
CA PRO A 93 -44.93 5.03 -8.74
C PRO A 93 -44.62 4.87 -10.24
N ALA A 94 -44.92 5.84 -11.11
CA ALA A 94 -45.00 5.59 -12.56
C ALA A 94 -43.81 6.08 -13.42
N ALA A 95 -42.72 6.62 -12.85
CA ALA A 95 -41.69 7.34 -13.63
C ALA A 95 -40.30 6.69 -13.74
N CYS A 96 -40.18 5.36 -13.58
CA CYS A 96 -38.91 4.63 -13.79
C CYS A 96 -39.00 3.49 -14.81
N LEU A 97 -39.88 3.61 -15.81
CA LEU A 97 -39.89 2.70 -16.96
C LEU A 97 -39.84 3.53 -18.24
N GLY A 98 -38.61 3.79 -18.69
CA GLY A 98 -38.35 4.54 -19.91
C GLY A 98 -37.11 4.01 -20.61
N ASN A 99 -37.34 3.03 -21.49
CA ASN A 99 -36.59 2.82 -22.72
C ASN A 99 -35.25 2.07 -22.66
N MET A 100 -35.31 0.74 -22.49
CA MET A 100 -34.36 -0.17 -23.16
C MET A 100 -34.90 -0.48 -24.56
N SER A 101 -34.76 0.46 -25.50
CA SER A 101 -35.00 0.18 -26.93
C SER A 101 -33.68 -0.20 -27.59
N GLY A 102 -33.69 -1.34 -28.27
CA GLY A 102 -32.52 -2.09 -28.66
C GLY A 102 -31.69 -1.47 -29.77
N ASN A 103 -30.45 -1.94 -29.84
CA ASN A 103 -29.71 -1.97 -31.08
C ASN A 103 -29.09 -3.36 -31.25
N LYS A 104 -29.60 -4.11 -32.23
CA LYS A 104 -29.04 -5.40 -32.65
C LYS A 104 -28.00 -5.16 -33.76
N ARG A 105 -26.87 -5.85 -33.60
CA ARG A 105 -25.99 -6.45 -34.63
C ARG A 105 -24.95 -5.54 -35.31
N PRO A 106 -23.88 -6.11 -35.89
CA PRO A 106 -23.53 -7.55 -36.06
C PRO A 106 -22.87 -8.21 -34.85
#